data_AF-A0AAD4LEW8-F1
#
_entry.id   AF-A0AAD4LEW8-F1
#
_cell.length_a   1.000
_cell.length_b   1.000
_cell.length_c   1.000
_cell.angle_alpha   90.00
_cell.angle_beta   90.00
_cell.angle_gamma   90.00
#
_symmetry.space_group_name_H-M   'P 1'
#
loop_
_entity.id
_entity.type
_entity.pdbx_description
1 polymer ?
#
loop_
_entity_poly.entity_id
_entity_poly.type
_entity_poly.pdbx_seq_one_letter_code
_entity_poly.pdbx_strand_id
1 'polypeptide(L)'
;MHESIARTQFNPTIDPKEAFANQTYRSKVVLISGASRGIGHEAAITYAKTGAKVTLMGRSQETLDDTAAAMRRYMPFPLMLRDPKAVEAGAVSDLNQSTRVSVGVHLSW
;
A
#
# COMPACT_ATOMS: atom_id res chain seq x y z
N MET A 1 -16.28 32.15 30.51
CA MET A 1 -15.89 30.74 30.70
C MET A 1 -15.91 30.11 29.32
N HIS A 2 -14.75 29.94 28.67
CA HIS A 2 -14.67 29.43 27.30
C HIS A 2 -14.69 27.90 27.34
N GLU A 3 -15.71 27.30 26.74
CA GLU A 3 -15.82 25.85 26.56
C GLU A 3 -14.67 25.34 25.68
N SER A 4 -14.01 24.30 26.18
CA SER A 4 -12.91 23.59 25.52
C SER A 4 -13.44 22.87 24.28
N ILE A 5 -12.92 23.24 23.11
CA ILE A 5 -13.26 22.67 21.82
C ILE A 5 -12.85 21.18 21.79
N ALA A 6 -13.73 20.36 21.23
CA ALA A 6 -13.79 18.91 21.33
C ALA A 6 -12.51 18.15 20.96
N ARG A 7 -12.24 17.11 21.75
CA ARG A 7 -11.24 16.06 21.49
C ARG A 7 -11.55 15.38 20.14
N THR A 8 -10.52 15.20 19.33
CA THR A 8 -10.51 14.49 18.04
C THR A 8 -11.46 13.29 18.04
N GLN A 9 -12.57 13.39 17.31
CA GLN A 9 -13.54 12.30 17.18
C GLN A 9 -12.99 11.26 16.19
N PHE A 10 -12.57 10.10 16.71
CA PHE A 10 -12.14 8.96 15.91
C PHE A 10 -13.36 8.29 15.28
N ASN A 11 -13.40 8.15 13.95
CA ASN A 11 -14.47 7.45 13.24
C ASN A 11 -14.20 5.93 13.27
N PRO A 12 -14.94 5.13 14.05
CA PRO A 12 -14.68 3.69 14.20
C PRO A 12 -14.86 2.91 12.90
N THR A 13 -15.63 3.42 11.94
CA THR A 13 -15.83 2.78 10.63
C THR A 13 -14.55 2.78 9.77
N ILE A 14 -13.57 3.62 10.11
CA ILE A 14 -12.26 3.68 9.45
C ILE A 14 -11.18 3.19 10.43
N ASP A 15 -11.47 2.17 11.25
CA ASP A 15 -10.44 1.48 12.04
C ASP A 15 -9.82 0.35 11.21
N PRO A 16 -8.52 0.43 10.84
CA PRO A 16 -7.88 -0.60 10.04
C PRO A 16 -7.65 -1.91 10.81
N LYS A 17 -7.83 -1.94 12.14
CA LYS A 17 -7.63 -3.15 12.96
C LYS A 17 -8.52 -4.31 12.52
N GLU A 18 -9.78 -4.04 12.20
CA GLU A 18 -10.69 -5.09 11.74
C GLU A 18 -10.24 -5.65 10.38
N ALA A 19 -9.81 -4.79 9.46
CA ALA A 19 -9.29 -5.21 8.16
C ALA A 19 -8.01 -6.04 8.28
N PHE A 20 -7.15 -5.72 9.27
CA PHE A 20 -5.96 -6.52 9.58
C PHE A 20 -6.33 -7.88 10.16
N ALA A 21 -7.22 -7.91 11.16
CA ALA A 21 -7.64 -9.15 11.81
C ALA A 21 -8.34 -10.11 10.85
N ASN A 22 -9.22 -9.58 9.99
CA ASN A 22 -10.01 -10.37 9.04
C ASN A 22 -9.27 -10.68 7.75
N GLN A 23 -8.04 -10.16 7.57
CA GLN A 23 -7.26 -10.34 6.34
C GLN A 23 -8.10 -9.99 5.09
N THR A 24 -8.80 -8.85 5.12
CA THR A 24 -9.88 -8.49 4.17
C THR A 24 -9.43 -8.49 2.70
N TYR A 25 -8.13 -8.32 2.43
CA TYR A 25 -7.57 -8.30 1.07
C TYR A 25 -6.77 -9.57 0.73
N ARG A 26 -6.94 -10.65 1.51
CA ARG A 26 -6.37 -11.95 1.18
C ARG A 26 -6.75 -12.36 -0.24
N SER A 27 -5.76 -12.88 -0.97
CA SER A 27 -5.88 -13.29 -2.38
C SER A 27 -6.15 -12.14 -3.37
N LYS A 28 -6.09 -10.89 -2.95
CA LYS A 28 -6.08 -9.72 -3.84
C LYS A 28 -4.67 -9.29 -4.17
N VAL A 29 -4.48 -8.79 -5.38
CA VAL A 29 -3.24 -8.15 -5.82
C VAL A 29 -3.45 -6.64 -5.84
N VAL A 30 -2.54 -5.89 -5.22
CA VAL A 30 -2.57 -4.44 -5.11
C VAL A 30 -1.28 -3.87 -5.68
N LEU A 31 -1.40 -3.03 -6.70
CA LEU A 31 -0.29 -2.28 -7.27
C LEU A 31 -0.25 -0.87 -6.66
N ILE A 32 0.89 -0.46 -6.12
CA ILE A 32 1.08 0.86 -5.50
C ILE A 32 2.16 1.64 -6.24
N SER A 33 1.74 2.70 -6.92
CA SER A 33 2.64 3.72 -7.48
C SER A 33 3.13 4.67 -6.39
N GLY A 34 4.36 5.18 -6.51
CA GLY A 34 4.90 6.09 -5.49
C GLY A 34 5.19 5.40 -4.15
N ALA A 35 5.39 4.08 -4.17
CA ALA A 35 5.56 3.25 -2.97
C ALA A 35 6.85 3.50 -2.19
N SER A 36 7.73 4.39 -2.66
CA SER A 36 9.03 4.65 -2.05
C SER A 36 8.95 5.37 -0.71
N ARG A 37 7.97 6.27 -0.50
CA ARG A 37 7.90 7.18 0.67
C ARG A 37 6.48 7.63 0.96
N GLY A 38 6.29 8.27 2.12
CA GLY A 38 5.05 8.95 2.50
C GLY A 38 3.84 8.01 2.47
N ILE A 39 2.74 8.47 1.87
CA ILE A 39 1.48 7.72 1.84
C ILE A 39 1.62 6.41 1.05
N GLY A 40 2.39 6.38 -0.04
CA GLY A 40 2.61 5.15 -0.82
C GLY A 40 3.33 4.07 -0.02
N HIS A 41 4.31 4.45 0.81
CA HIS A 41 5.01 3.54 1.72
C HIS A 41 4.07 2.97 2.79
N GLU A 42 3.31 3.84 3.48
CA GLU A 42 2.39 3.37 4.52
C GLU A 42 1.23 2.55 3.95
N ALA A 43 0.74 2.92 2.76
CA ALA A 43 -0.28 2.14 2.04
C ALA A 43 0.24 0.73 1.74
N ALA A 44 1.50 0.59 1.30
CA ALA A 44 2.09 -0.71 1.02
C ALA A 44 2.14 -1.62 2.26
N ILE A 45 2.59 -1.07 3.39
CA ILE A 45 2.60 -1.78 4.66
C ILE A 45 1.18 -2.14 5.10
N THR A 46 0.24 -1.22 4.96
CA THR A 46 -1.17 -1.40 5.35
C THR A 46 -1.82 -2.52 4.53
N TYR A 47 -1.64 -2.54 3.21
CA TYR A 47 -2.18 -3.61 2.37
C TYR A 47 -1.47 -4.96 2.59
N ALA A 48 -0.18 -4.97 2.92
CA ALA A 48 0.49 -6.20 3.32
C ALA A 48 -0.10 -6.77 4.63
N LYS A 49 -0.40 -5.91 5.61
CA LYS A 49 -1.03 -6.30 6.89
C LYS A 49 -2.43 -6.90 6.70
N THR A 50 -3.17 -6.51 5.67
CA THR A 50 -4.50 -7.06 5.34
C THR A 50 -4.43 -8.36 4.50
N GLY A 51 -3.24 -8.90 4.24
CA GLY A 51 -3.04 -10.16 3.53
C GLY A 51 -2.99 -10.05 2.00
N ALA A 52 -2.92 -8.82 1.46
CA ALA A 52 -2.81 -8.61 0.03
C ALA A 52 -1.43 -9.03 -0.51
N LYS A 53 -1.39 -9.44 -1.78
CA LYS A 53 -0.15 -9.47 -2.56
C LYS A 53 0.12 -8.07 -3.09
N VAL A 54 1.16 -7.42 -2.60
CA VAL A 54 1.48 -6.03 -2.96
C VAL A 54 2.63 -5.97 -3.95
N THR A 55 2.42 -5.21 -5.03
CA THR A 55 3.44 -4.84 -6.01
C THR A 55 3.81 -3.38 -5.84
N LEU A 56 5.10 -3.10 -5.63
CA LEU A 56 5.62 -1.75 -5.43
C LEU A 56 6.12 -1.16 -6.74
N MET A 57 5.76 0.09 -7.03
CA MET A 57 6.23 0.82 -8.20
C MET A 57 6.84 2.18 -7.79
N GLY A 58 8.04 2.44 -8.28
CA GLY A 58 8.81 3.64 -7.99
C GLY A 58 10.09 3.73 -8.82
N ARG A 59 10.74 4.90 -8.79
CA ARG A 59 11.91 5.21 -9.63
C ARG A 59 13.24 4.75 -9.03
N SER A 60 13.36 4.75 -7.70
CA SER A 60 14.59 4.38 -6.98
C SER A 60 14.43 3.02 -6.30
N GLN A 61 15.29 2.07 -6.66
CA GLN A 61 15.32 0.71 -6.11
C GLN A 61 15.61 0.74 -4.60
N GLU A 62 16.61 1.51 -4.18
CA GLU A 62 17.01 1.66 -2.77
C GLU A 62 15.80 2.00 -1.90
N THR A 63 15.02 3.02 -2.30
CA THR A 63 13.84 3.43 -1.52
C THR A 63 12.68 2.44 -1.60
N LEU A 64 12.62 1.59 -2.63
CA LEU A 64 11.63 0.51 -2.69
C LEU A 64 12.05 -0.67 -1.83
N ASP A 65 13.35 -0.94 -1.72
CA ASP A 65 13.92 -1.97 -0.85
C ASP A 65 13.61 -1.68 0.62
N ASP A 66 13.69 -0.42 1.03
CA ASP A 66 13.27 0.02 2.37
C ASP A 66 11.80 -0.32 2.65
N THR A 67 10.90 0.01 1.70
CA THR A 67 9.46 -0.31 1.81
C THR A 67 9.24 -1.82 1.87
N ALA A 68 9.92 -2.60 1.00
CA ALA A 68 9.79 -4.05 1.03
C ALA A 68 10.33 -4.67 2.32
N ALA A 69 11.45 -4.17 2.84
CA ALA A 69 11.99 -4.63 4.12
C ALA A 69 10.97 -4.43 5.25
N ALA A 70 10.28 -3.28 5.28
CA ALA A 70 9.22 -3.01 6.25
C ALA A 70 8.01 -3.95 6.11
N MET A 71 7.75 -4.47 4.91
CA MET A 71 6.63 -5.37 4.62
C MET A 71 6.95 -6.86 4.83
N ARG A 72 8.22 -7.27 4.88
CA ARG A 72 8.64 -8.68 4.93
C ARG A 72 7.97 -9.50 6.02
N ARG A 73 7.68 -8.88 7.17
CA ARG A 73 6.95 -9.48 8.29
C ARG A 73 5.55 -9.99 7.91
N TYR A 74 4.89 -9.29 6.98
CA TYR A 74 3.50 -9.51 6.61
C TYR A 74 3.39 -10.21 5.25
N MET A 75 4.34 -9.93 4.37
CA MET A 75 4.43 -10.50 3.03
C MET A 75 5.90 -10.80 2.71
N PRO A 76 6.33 -12.08 2.73
CA PRO A 76 7.74 -12.43 2.60
C PRO A 76 8.35 -12.12 1.24
N PHE A 77 7.55 -11.95 0.17
CA PHE A 77 8.02 -11.76 -1.20
C PHE A 77 7.26 -10.64 -1.95
N PRO A 78 7.47 -9.35 -1.61
CA PRO A 78 6.88 -8.25 -2.38
C PRO A 78 7.49 -8.18 -3.79
N LEU A 79 6.64 -7.97 -4.81
CA LEU A 79 7.09 -7.78 -6.19
C LEU A 79 7.40 -6.30 -6.42
N MET A 80 8.47 -5.98 -7.15
CA MET A 80 8.85 -4.60 -7.46
C MET A 80 8.92 -4.38 -8.96
N LEU A 81 8.37 -3.26 -9.43
CA LEU A 81 8.38 -2.85 -10.83
C LEU A 81 9.00 -1.45 -10.96
N ARG A 82 10.06 -1.34 -11.76
CA ARG A 82 10.75 -0.07 -12.04
C ARG A 82 10.25 0.64 -13.30
N ASP A 83 9.61 -0.09 -14.21
CA ASP A 83 9.06 0.44 -15.47
C ASP A 83 7.55 0.12 -15.56
N PRO A 84 6.67 1.13 -15.69
CA PRO A 84 5.24 0.90 -15.91
C PRO A 84 4.92 0.11 -17.19
N LYS A 85 5.83 0.00 -18.16
CA LYS A 85 5.68 -0.89 -19.33
C LYS A 85 5.89 -2.37 -19.03
N ALA A 86 6.62 -2.71 -17.96
CA ALA A 86 6.84 -4.10 -17.53
C ALA A 86 5.60 -4.75 -16.91
N VAL A 87 4.56 -3.96 -16.59
CA VAL A 87 3.26 -4.44 -16.10
C VAL A 87 2.58 -5.34 -17.15
N GLU A 88 2.85 -5.12 -18.45
CA GLU A 88 2.24 -5.90 -19.55
C GLU A 88 2.95 -7.23 -19.83
N ALA A 89 4.19 -7.44 -19.37
CA ALA A 89 5.00 -8.60 -19.78
C ALA A 89 5.05 -9.76 -18.77
N GLY A 90 4.48 -9.63 -17.56
CA GLY A 90 4.61 -10.68 -16.54
C GLY A 90 3.58 -10.72 -15.41
N ALA A 91 2.53 -9.91 -15.45
CA ALA A 91 1.50 -9.84 -14.40
C ALA A 91 0.06 -9.94 -14.94
N VAL A 92 -0.11 -10.37 -16.20
CA VAL A 92 -1.36 -10.16 -16.95
C VAL A 92 -2.40 -11.29 -16.79
N SER A 93 -2.14 -12.37 -16.03
CA SER A 93 -3.22 -13.30 -15.67
C SER A 93 -3.99 -12.90 -14.39
N ASP A 94 -3.32 -12.25 -13.41
CA ASP A 94 -3.93 -11.81 -12.14
C ASP A 94 -4.53 -10.38 -12.22
N LEU A 95 -4.18 -9.59 -13.25
CA LEU A 95 -4.62 -8.19 -13.35
C LEU A 95 -6.13 -8.04 -13.66
N ASN A 96 -6.78 -9.06 -14.21
CA ASN A 96 -8.22 -9.03 -14.53
C ASN A 96 -9.12 -9.10 -13.26
N GLN A 97 -8.53 -9.32 -12.08
CA GLN A 97 -9.23 -9.25 -10.78
C GLN A 97 -8.53 -8.32 -9.76
N SER A 98 -7.55 -7.52 -10.21
CA SER A 98 -6.74 -6.68 -9.34
C SER A 98 -7.43 -5.34 -9.06
N THR A 99 -7.65 -5.04 -7.77
CA THR A 99 -8.03 -3.69 -7.35
C THR A 99 -6.82 -2.78 -7.52
N ARG A 100 -6.85 -1.92 -8.56
CA ARG A 100 -5.83 -0.88 -8.73
C ARG A 100 -6.05 0.22 -7.71
N VAL A 101 -5.08 0.43 -6.82
CA VAL A 101 -5.08 1.55 -5.87
C VAL A 101 -3.95 2.50 -6.27
N SER A 102 -4.28 3.53 -7.05
CA SER A 102 -3.33 4.61 -7.35
C SER A 102 -3.30 5.60 -6.18
N VAL A 103 -2.24 5.53 -5.37
CA VAL A 103 -1.91 6.60 -4.40
C VAL A 103 -0.79 7.44 -5.01
N GLY A 104 -1.15 8.57 -5.62
CA GLY A 104 -0.19 9.56 -6.10
C GLY A 104 -0.24 10.80 -5.21
N VAL A 105 0.78 11.01 -4.38
CA VAL A 105 0.98 12.30 -3.71
C VAL A 105 2.07 13.03 -4.48
N HIS A 106 1.69 14.03 -5.27
CA HIS A 106 2.65 14.88 -5.99
C HIS A 106 3.03 16.04 -5.08
N LEU A 107 4.21 15.96 -4.44
CA LEU A 107 4.80 17.10 -3.76
C LEU A 107 6.03 17.53 -4.56
N SER A 108 5.85 18.60 -5.32
CA SER A 108 6.93 19.40 -5.89
C SER A 108 7.51 20.26 -4.78
N TRP A 109 8.82 20.22 -4.58
CA TRP A 109 9.55 21.29 -3.90
C TRP A 109 10.22 22.15 -4.96
#